data_AF-A0A958F0X3-F1
#
_entry.id   AF-A0A958F0X3-F1
#
_cell.length_a   1.000
_cell.length_b   1.000
_cell.length_c   1.000
_cell.angle_alpha   90.00
_cell.angle_beta   90.00
_cell.angle_gamma   90.00
#
_symmetry.space_group_name_H-M   'P 1'
#
loop_
_entity.id
_entity.type
_entity.pdbx_description
1 polymer ?
#
loop_
_entity_poly.entity_id
_entity_poly.type
_entity_poly.pdbx_seq_one_letter_code
_entity_poly.pdbx_strand_id
1 'polypeptide(L)'
;SIRQSQSIENELAEEQRKLLEQRNTFEVVRQRKFAVDNRLRPLMQQMNEYRKDNAKFMAGKPFFTTAIAVFLLVALISLAGVMWQPGNTGILVAAASSATGTFLMSLFYYFRFISPTGEHQLRVSDALLMAEEINLPGENLSQIQEQILRLEETYQRQQKQINEAESRVQFLEKTYANLRDERIEGLQARISEAQNSIKKIHQSSKMDTPAEYQRKLKERQRVEQKINESVTVLTSFFGPASGDLTEQLQQWESSVYDLRSYQSEAANIAFEEKTLAQATDERDDLLSEIQMLQQQLHEFRTRLGDIERRAYEVVLPEEDRFPSRTLSDLKQLDHMLKQFISDTEMRQHNVRTSINIFEEIEREEREKIRELFGEGSRISNIYSEITDALYPVVHYDADESGIRIQRSDGKKLLPSWLSSGAYDQLYFAVRIALGERLLQSEKGFFILDDPFLKSDSKRLRQQLDMLVEISKQGWQILYFSAKDEVVSTLNHHIDSGLVALQEAPQVDYKVDA
;
A
#
# COMPACT_ATOMS: atom_id res chain seq x y z
N SER A 1 -25.56 -59.57 17.61
CA SER A 1 -24.66 -59.53 18.77
C SER A 1 -25.08 -60.48 19.89
N ILE A 2 -26.11 -60.19 20.71
CA ILE A 2 -26.47 -61.05 21.86
C ILE A 2 -26.81 -62.50 21.44
N ARG A 3 -27.68 -62.69 20.45
CA ARG A 3 -28.01 -64.04 19.93
C ARG A 3 -26.78 -64.77 19.34
N GLN A 4 -25.84 -64.04 18.75
CA GLN A 4 -24.60 -64.62 18.20
C GLN A 4 -23.63 -65.02 19.32
N SER A 5 -23.52 -64.21 20.39
CA SER A 5 -22.73 -64.53 21.58
C SER A 5 -23.25 -65.79 22.27
N GLN A 6 -24.56 -65.94 22.42
CA GLN A 6 -25.18 -67.16 22.97
C GLN A 6 -24.92 -68.40 22.10
N SER A 7 -24.93 -68.26 20.77
CA SER A 7 -24.61 -69.36 19.86
C SER A 7 -23.15 -69.82 20.00
N ILE A 8 -22.21 -68.88 20.07
CA ILE A 8 -20.77 -69.17 20.21
C ILE A 8 -20.46 -69.74 21.61
N GLU A 9 -21.14 -69.27 22.66
CA GLU A 9 -21.03 -69.82 24.01
C GLU A 9 -21.43 -71.29 24.07
N ASN A 10 -22.54 -71.65 23.42
CA ASN A 10 -23.00 -73.04 23.34
C ASN A 10 -22.03 -73.91 22.53
N GLU A 11 -21.53 -73.42 21.39
CA GLU A 11 -20.55 -74.14 20.57
C GLU A 11 -19.22 -74.33 21.31
N LEU A 12 -18.76 -73.29 22.04
CA LEU A 12 -17.57 -73.36 22.89
C LEU A 12 -17.73 -74.41 24.01
N ALA A 13 -18.87 -74.42 24.69
CA ALA A 13 -19.15 -75.40 25.75
C ALA A 13 -19.19 -76.83 25.21
N GLU A 14 -19.70 -77.04 24.00
CA GLU A 14 -19.72 -78.35 23.34
C GLU A 14 -18.32 -78.82 22.94
N GLU A 15 -17.50 -77.95 22.33
CA GLU A 15 -16.12 -78.26 21.94
C GLU A 15 -15.22 -78.48 23.16
N GLN A 16 -15.39 -77.73 24.26
CA GLN A 16 -14.69 -77.97 25.53
C GLN A 16 -15.04 -79.33 26.13
N ARG A 17 -16.31 -79.77 26.06
CA ARG A 17 -16.72 -81.12 26.50
C ARG A 17 -16.08 -82.20 25.64
N LYS A 18 -16.10 -82.07 24.32
CA LYS A 18 -15.46 -83.01 23.39
C LYS A 18 -13.95 -83.11 23.63
N LEU A 19 -13.28 -81.97 23.84
CA LEU A 19 -11.86 -81.92 24.16
C LEU A 19 -11.55 -82.63 25.49
N LEU A 20 -12.38 -82.46 26.52
CA LEU A 20 -12.21 -83.14 27.80
C LEU A 20 -12.35 -84.67 27.66
N GLU A 21 -13.35 -85.14 26.92
CA GLU A 21 -13.52 -86.56 26.60
C GLU A 21 -12.31 -87.12 25.82
N GLN A 22 -11.85 -86.39 24.80
CA GLN A 22 -10.68 -86.77 24.02
C GLN A 22 -9.41 -86.84 24.89
N ARG A 23 -9.16 -85.84 25.75
CA ARG A 23 -8.03 -85.87 26.71
C ARG A 23 -8.10 -87.06 27.65
N ASN A 24 -9.28 -87.39 28.18
CA ASN A 24 -9.46 -88.54 29.06
C ASN A 24 -9.14 -89.86 28.33
N THR A 25 -9.59 -90.02 27.08
CA THR A 25 -9.26 -91.22 26.28
C THR A 25 -7.78 -91.27 25.89
N PHE A 26 -7.16 -90.13 25.60
CA PHE A 26 -5.75 -90.02 25.24
C PHE A 26 -4.82 -90.29 26.42
N GLU A 27 -5.18 -89.92 27.65
CA GLU A 27 -4.38 -90.21 28.85
C GLU A 27 -4.10 -91.72 29.00
N VAL A 28 -5.07 -92.58 28.69
CA VAL A 28 -4.89 -94.04 28.70
C VAL A 28 -3.84 -94.47 27.67
N VAL A 29 -3.89 -93.91 26.45
CA VAL A 29 -2.93 -94.22 25.37
C VAL A 29 -1.54 -93.63 25.68
N ARG A 30 -1.50 -92.44 26.28
CA ARG A 30 -0.28 -91.75 26.71
C ARG A 30 0.45 -92.53 27.80
N GLN A 31 -0.26 -93.03 28.81
CA GLN A 31 0.31 -93.87 29.86
C GLN A 31 0.89 -95.17 29.30
N ARG A 32 0.16 -95.82 28.37
CA ARG A 32 0.66 -97.01 27.66
C ARG A 32 1.91 -96.70 26.85
N LYS A 33 1.92 -95.60 26.08
CA LYS A 33 3.11 -95.19 25.32
C LYS A 33 4.30 -94.86 26.22
N PHE A 34 4.07 -94.18 27.35
CA PHE A 34 5.11 -93.92 28.34
C PHE A 34 5.71 -95.21 28.91
N ALA A 35 4.88 -96.21 29.22
CA ALA A 35 5.34 -97.52 29.66
C ALA A 35 6.14 -98.27 28.57
N VAL A 36 5.69 -98.18 27.31
CA VAL A 36 6.43 -98.73 26.17
C VAL A 36 7.79 -98.05 26.00
N ASP A 37 7.84 -96.71 25.99
CA ASP A 37 9.07 -95.96 25.71
C ASP A 37 10.11 -96.10 26.83
N ASN A 38 9.69 -96.19 28.10
CA ASN A 38 10.60 -96.22 29.25
C ASN A 38 10.90 -97.60 29.81
N ARG A 39 10.05 -98.60 29.57
CA ARG A 39 10.23 -99.95 30.14
C ARG A 39 10.45 -101.00 29.06
N LEU A 40 9.57 -101.06 28.06
CA LEU A 40 9.60 -102.11 27.05
C LEU A 40 10.65 -101.88 25.95
N ARG A 41 10.75 -100.65 25.44
CA ARG A 41 11.68 -100.25 24.36
C ARG A 41 13.15 -100.39 24.76
N PRO A 42 13.59 -100.03 25.99
CA PRO A 42 14.97 -100.28 26.43
C PRO A 42 15.29 -101.77 26.53
N LEU A 43 14.36 -102.60 27.03
CA LEU A 43 14.53 -104.06 27.09
C LEU A 43 14.67 -104.65 25.68
N MET A 44 13.80 -104.25 24.74
CA MET A 44 13.89 -104.69 23.34
C MET A 44 15.19 -104.26 22.66
N GLN A 45 15.71 -103.07 22.97
CA GLN A 45 17.01 -102.61 22.46
C GLN A 45 18.17 -103.45 22.99
N GLN A 46 18.23 -103.69 24.31
CA GLN A 46 19.26 -104.54 24.92
C GLN A 46 19.21 -105.97 24.37
N MET A 47 18.02 -106.52 24.13
CA MET A 47 17.85 -107.84 23.53
C MET A 47 18.34 -107.88 22.08
N ASN A 48 18.04 -106.86 21.28
CA ASN A 48 18.52 -106.79 19.90
C ASN A 48 20.04 -106.63 19.80
N GLU A 49 20.67 -105.86 20.71
CA GLU A 49 22.14 -105.76 20.81
C GLU A 49 22.75 -107.11 21.20
N TYR A 50 22.21 -107.78 22.23
CA TYR A 50 22.63 -109.12 22.63
C TYR A 50 22.50 -110.14 21.49
N ARG A 51 21.42 -110.07 20.69
CA ARG A 51 21.18 -110.94 19.54
C ARG A 51 22.20 -110.69 18.42
N LYS A 52 22.57 -109.42 18.16
CA LYS A 52 23.60 -109.03 17.19
C LYS A 52 24.99 -109.50 17.61
N ASP A 53 25.35 -109.34 18.89
CA ASP A 53 26.67 -109.74 19.38
C ASP A 53 26.82 -111.27 19.38
N ASN A 54 25.80 -112.03 19.76
CA ASN A 54 25.87 -113.49 19.75
C ASN A 54 25.78 -114.14 18.37
N ALA A 55 25.17 -113.50 17.36
CA ALA A 55 25.11 -114.03 15.99
C ALA A 55 26.50 -114.24 15.37
N LYS A 56 27.48 -113.35 15.68
CA LYS A 56 28.86 -113.48 15.21
C LYS A 56 29.61 -114.67 15.84
N PHE A 57 29.24 -115.09 17.05
CA PHE A 57 29.89 -116.19 17.77
C PHE A 57 29.22 -117.55 17.56
N MET A 58 27.90 -117.60 17.32
CA MET A 58 27.17 -118.84 17.01
C MET A 58 27.67 -119.55 15.74
N ALA A 59 28.29 -118.83 14.80
CA ALA A 59 28.94 -119.41 13.63
C ALA A 59 30.14 -120.33 13.96
N GLY A 60 30.77 -120.17 15.14
CA GLY A 60 31.90 -120.97 15.61
C GLY A 60 31.51 -122.23 16.39
N LYS A 61 30.22 -122.47 16.68
CA LYS A 61 29.75 -123.69 17.38
C LYS A 61 30.30 -125.01 16.81
N PRO A 62 30.24 -125.28 15.48
CA PRO A 62 30.76 -126.53 14.94
C PRO A 62 32.25 -126.73 15.23
N PHE A 63 33.05 -125.65 15.17
CA PHE A 63 34.49 -125.69 15.46
C PHE A 63 34.77 -126.17 16.89
N PHE A 64 34.10 -125.61 17.89
CA PHE A 64 34.30 -126.01 19.28
C PHE A 64 33.83 -127.45 19.57
N THR A 65 32.70 -127.88 18.97
CA THR A 65 32.25 -129.27 19.11
C THR A 65 33.22 -130.26 18.47
N THR A 66 33.80 -129.93 17.31
CA THR A 66 34.83 -130.76 16.69
C THR A 66 36.11 -130.79 17.52
N ALA A 67 36.53 -129.66 18.10
CA ALA A 67 37.72 -129.60 18.95
C ALA A 67 37.57 -130.47 20.20
N ILE A 68 36.42 -130.42 20.89
CA ILE A 68 36.14 -131.29 22.05
C ILE A 68 36.18 -132.76 21.66
N ALA A 69 35.55 -133.14 20.54
CA ALA A 69 35.55 -134.51 20.05
C ALA A 69 36.98 -135.02 19.74
N VAL A 70 37.82 -134.18 19.13
CA VAL A 70 39.24 -134.51 18.86
C VAL A 70 40.01 -134.70 20.16
N PHE A 71 39.89 -133.79 21.13
CA PHE A 71 40.56 -133.93 22.43
C PHE A 71 40.10 -135.17 23.20
N LEU A 72 38.81 -135.53 23.13
CA LEU A 72 38.27 -136.76 23.72
C LEU A 72 38.85 -138.00 23.05
N LEU A 73 38.95 -137.98 21.72
CA LEU A 73 39.51 -139.10 20.97
C LEU A 73 41.00 -139.29 21.27
N VAL A 74 41.78 -138.20 21.36
CA VAL A 74 43.18 -138.24 21.80
C VAL A 74 43.31 -138.75 23.23
N ALA A 75 42.42 -138.33 24.14
CA ALA A 75 42.41 -138.81 25.51
C ALA A 75 42.13 -140.32 25.58
N LEU A 76 41.15 -140.83 24.82
CA LEU A 76 40.83 -142.25 24.77
C LEU A 76 41.98 -143.09 24.21
N ILE A 77 42.63 -142.63 23.14
CA ILE A 77 43.80 -143.29 22.56
C ILE A 77 44.96 -143.31 23.56
N SER A 78 45.19 -142.19 24.24
CA SER A 78 46.25 -142.09 25.25
C SER A 78 45.95 -143.00 26.45
N LEU A 79 44.69 -143.13 26.87
CA LEU A 79 44.26 -144.05 27.93
C LEU A 79 44.51 -145.52 27.56
N ALA A 80 44.20 -145.89 26.30
CA ALA A 80 44.51 -147.23 25.78
C ALA A 80 46.02 -147.50 25.73
N GLY A 81 46.83 -146.49 25.37
CA GLY A 81 48.28 -146.56 25.41
C GLY A 81 48.85 -146.82 26.81
N VAL A 82 48.27 -146.20 27.85
CA VAL A 82 48.66 -146.46 29.25
C VAL A 82 48.43 -147.92 29.64
N MET A 83 47.35 -148.56 29.16
CA MET A 83 47.10 -149.98 29.43
C MET A 83 48.09 -150.93 28.72
N TRP A 84 48.60 -150.55 27.54
CA TRP A 84 49.52 -151.39 26.76
C TRP A 84 50.98 -151.30 27.24
N GLN A 85 51.42 -150.13 27.74
CA GLN A 85 52.77 -149.91 28.27
C GLN A 85 52.75 -149.15 29.61
N PRO A 86 52.44 -149.82 30.72
CA PRO A 86 52.18 -149.18 32.02
C PRO A 86 53.38 -148.53 32.72
N GLY A 87 54.57 -148.48 32.11
CA GLY A 87 55.77 -147.83 32.67
C GLY A 87 56.18 -146.51 32.00
N ASN A 88 55.52 -146.11 30.91
CA ASN A 88 55.94 -144.94 30.13
C ASN A 88 55.28 -143.65 30.65
N THR A 89 56.04 -142.85 31.39
CA THR A 89 55.55 -141.60 32.00
C THR A 89 55.06 -140.58 30.97
N GLY A 90 55.59 -140.59 29.75
CA GLY A 90 55.15 -139.68 28.69
C GLY A 90 53.70 -139.87 28.28
N ILE A 91 53.21 -141.12 28.24
CA ILE A 91 51.83 -141.43 27.83
C ILE A 91 50.83 -141.04 28.93
N LEU A 92 51.19 -141.24 30.20
CA LEU A 92 50.39 -140.81 31.35
C LEU A 92 50.19 -139.28 31.37
N VAL A 93 51.25 -138.52 31.12
CA VAL A 93 51.16 -137.05 31.04
C VAL A 93 50.27 -136.64 29.85
N ALA A 94 50.38 -137.30 28.70
CA ALA A 94 49.55 -137.02 27.53
C ALA A 94 48.05 -137.31 27.80
N ALA A 95 47.72 -138.41 28.49
CA ALA A 95 46.34 -138.73 28.88
C ALA A 95 45.78 -137.70 29.88
N ALA A 96 46.57 -137.29 30.89
CA ALA A 96 46.13 -136.28 31.86
C ALA A 96 45.91 -134.90 31.21
N SER A 97 46.80 -134.51 30.28
CA SER A 97 46.73 -133.24 29.55
C SER A 97 45.51 -133.15 28.63
N SER A 98 45.19 -134.26 27.95
CA SER A 98 44.02 -134.34 27.06
C SER A 98 42.70 -134.41 27.84
N ALA A 99 42.67 -135.09 28.99
CA ALA A 99 41.52 -135.08 29.90
C ALA A 99 41.26 -133.67 30.50
N THR A 100 42.31 -132.94 30.88
CA THR A 100 42.16 -131.54 31.31
C THR A 100 41.76 -130.62 30.16
N GLY A 101 42.32 -130.82 28.97
CA GLY A 101 41.93 -130.08 27.76
C GLY A 101 40.46 -130.26 27.37
N THR A 102 39.95 -131.50 27.40
CA THR A 102 38.52 -131.79 27.16
C THR A 102 37.63 -131.15 28.21
N PHE A 103 38.00 -131.22 29.50
CA PHE A 103 37.23 -130.63 30.58
C PHE A 103 37.17 -129.10 30.46
N LEU A 104 38.31 -128.44 30.27
CA LEU A 104 38.38 -126.98 30.10
C LEU A 104 37.61 -126.51 28.86
N MET A 105 37.73 -127.23 27.74
CA MET A 105 37.03 -126.86 26.51
C MET A 105 35.51 -127.12 26.60
N SER A 106 35.09 -128.18 27.28
CA SER A 106 33.67 -128.45 27.56
C SER A 106 33.08 -127.42 28.53
N LEU A 107 33.84 -127.01 29.55
CA LEU A 107 33.44 -125.96 30.49
C LEU A 107 33.31 -124.60 29.78
N PHE A 108 34.27 -124.27 28.91
CA PHE A 108 34.21 -123.08 28.07
C PHE A 108 33.01 -123.11 27.12
N TYR A 109 32.76 -124.25 26.47
CA TYR A 109 31.60 -124.44 25.60
C TYR A 109 30.28 -124.27 26.36
N TYR A 110 30.17 -124.86 27.56
CA TYR A 110 29.00 -124.73 28.42
C TYR A 110 28.75 -123.27 28.82
N PHE A 111 29.75 -122.58 29.36
CA PHE A 111 29.60 -121.17 29.78
C PHE A 111 29.34 -120.22 28.61
N ARG A 112 29.87 -120.51 27.40
CA ARG A 112 29.78 -119.58 26.28
C ARG A 112 28.60 -119.80 25.34
N PHE A 113 28.13 -121.05 25.21
CA PHE A 113 27.10 -121.41 24.23
C PHE A 113 25.81 -121.97 24.83
N ILE A 114 25.84 -122.51 26.05
CA ILE A 114 24.67 -123.11 26.71
C ILE A 114 24.14 -122.20 27.83
N SER A 115 25.01 -121.74 28.73
CA SER A 115 24.64 -120.80 29.80
C SER A 115 23.91 -119.54 29.28
N PRO A 116 24.35 -118.88 28.20
CA PRO A 116 23.72 -117.63 27.75
C PRO A 116 22.39 -117.85 27.03
N THR A 117 22.11 -119.06 26.53
CA THR A 117 20.83 -119.36 25.86
C THR A 117 19.65 -119.45 26.82
N GLY A 118 19.87 -119.85 28.08
CA GLY A 118 18.84 -119.84 29.12
C GLY A 118 18.47 -118.42 29.56
N GLU A 119 19.46 -117.54 29.69
CA GLU A 119 19.25 -116.14 30.09
C GLU A 119 18.50 -115.34 29.01
N HIS A 120 18.75 -115.62 27.73
CA HIS A 120 18.01 -115.00 26.63
C HIS A 120 16.53 -115.43 26.59
N GLN A 121 16.22 -116.71 26.85
CA GLN A 121 14.83 -117.17 26.93
C GLN A 121 14.09 -116.54 28.11
N LEU A 122 14.75 -116.35 29.26
CA LEU A 122 14.18 -115.60 30.38
C LEU A 122 13.87 -114.15 30.00
N ARG A 123 14.82 -113.44 29.37
CA ARG A 123 14.60 -112.04 28.96
C ARG A 123 13.52 -111.88 27.89
N VAL A 124 13.36 -112.86 27.00
CA VAL A 124 12.23 -112.90 26.06
C VAL A 124 10.92 -113.09 26.81
N SER A 125 10.89 -113.97 27.81
CA SER A 125 9.72 -114.16 28.67
C SER A 125 9.39 -112.91 29.47
N ASP A 126 10.39 -112.21 30.02
CA ASP A 126 10.21 -110.95 30.76
C ASP A 126 9.65 -109.84 29.86
N ALA A 127 10.13 -109.74 28.62
CA ALA A 127 9.61 -108.79 27.64
C ALA A 127 8.16 -109.11 27.21
N LEU A 128 7.81 -110.40 27.10
CA LEU A 128 6.43 -110.84 26.81
C LEU A 128 5.49 -110.54 27.99
N LEU A 129 5.90 -110.86 29.22
CA LEU A 129 5.14 -110.55 30.43
C LEU A 129 4.94 -109.04 30.61
N MET A 130 5.98 -108.24 30.38
CA MET A 130 5.89 -106.79 30.46
C MET A 130 5.02 -106.19 29.34
N ALA A 131 5.03 -106.75 28.14
CA ALA A 131 4.11 -106.36 27.08
C ALA A 131 2.66 -106.67 27.47
N GLU A 132 2.41 -107.82 28.10
CA GLU A 132 1.08 -108.21 28.59
C GLU A 132 0.59 -107.31 29.74
N GLU A 133 1.45 -106.94 30.70
CA GLU A 133 1.13 -105.93 31.74
C GLU A 133 0.72 -104.57 31.13
N ILE A 134 1.29 -104.20 29.98
CA ILE A 134 1.00 -102.96 29.26
C ILE A 134 -0.21 -103.11 28.31
N ASN A 135 -0.89 -104.27 28.31
CA ASN A 135 -1.99 -104.65 27.42
C ASN A 135 -1.60 -104.61 25.92
N LEU A 136 -0.40 -105.09 25.60
CA LEU A 136 0.08 -105.32 24.23
C LEU A 136 0.20 -106.83 23.97
N PRO A 137 -0.88 -107.49 23.54
CA PRO A 137 -0.87 -108.94 23.34
C PRO A 137 0.04 -109.34 22.18
N GLY A 138 0.87 -110.35 22.39
CA GLY A 138 1.72 -110.95 21.35
C GLY A 138 2.46 -112.16 21.88
N GLU A 139 2.49 -113.24 21.09
CA GLU A 139 3.16 -114.50 21.46
C GLU A 139 4.65 -114.47 21.12
N ASN A 140 5.09 -113.49 20.33
CA ASN A 140 6.48 -113.30 19.95
C ASN A 140 6.84 -111.81 19.83
N LEU A 141 8.15 -111.53 19.85
CA LEU A 141 8.70 -110.17 19.75
C LEU A 141 8.26 -109.40 18.50
N SER A 142 7.97 -110.09 17.38
CA SER A 142 7.55 -109.42 16.14
C SER A 142 6.11 -108.90 16.23
N GLN A 143 5.22 -109.66 16.85
CA GLN A 143 3.84 -109.23 17.12
C GLN A 143 3.80 -108.07 18.12
N ILE A 144 4.61 -108.10 19.18
CA ILE A 144 4.74 -106.96 20.10
C ILE A 144 5.20 -105.70 19.36
N GLN A 145 6.17 -105.84 18.45
CA GLN A 145 6.69 -104.70 17.69
C GLN A 145 5.62 -104.08 16.76
N GLU A 146 4.75 -104.90 16.15
CA GLU A 146 3.61 -104.43 15.38
C GLU A 146 2.58 -103.71 16.26
N GLN A 147 2.29 -104.24 17.45
CA GLN A 147 1.37 -103.58 18.38
C GLN A 147 1.93 -102.25 18.91
N ILE A 148 3.24 -102.15 19.14
CA ILE A 148 3.91 -100.89 19.47
C ILE A 148 3.74 -99.86 18.34
N LEU A 149 3.90 -100.27 17.08
CA LEU A 149 3.70 -99.38 15.92
C LEU A 149 2.25 -98.88 15.83
N ARG A 150 1.26 -99.76 16.02
CA ARG A 150 -0.17 -99.37 16.04
C ARG A 150 -0.49 -98.42 17.20
N LEU A 151 0.09 -98.66 18.37
CA LEU A 151 -0.04 -97.77 19.52
C LEU A 151 0.57 -96.39 19.22
N GLU A 152 1.72 -96.34 18.56
CA GLU A 152 2.41 -95.10 18.19
C GLU A 152 1.61 -94.30 17.14
N GLU A 153 1.02 -94.97 16.15
CA GLU A 153 0.11 -94.36 15.18
C GLU A 153 -1.16 -93.82 15.84
N THR A 154 -1.75 -94.59 16.76
CA THR A 154 -2.93 -94.17 17.53
C THR A 154 -2.63 -92.95 18.40
N TYR A 155 -1.47 -92.94 19.07
CA TYR A 155 -1.00 -91.82 19.86
C TYR A 155 -0.83 -90.55 19.01
N GLN A 156 -0.16 -90.65 17.87
CA GLN A 156 0.05 -89.50 16.97
C GLN A 156 -1.28 -88.95 16.44
N ARG A 157 -2.21 -89.83 16.05
CA ARG A 157 -3.54 -89.43 15.57
C ARG A 157 -4.35 -88.72 16.66
N GLN A 158 -4.41 -89.27 17.86
CA GLN A 158 -5.13 -88.66 18.98
C GLN A 158 -4.48 -87.34 19.44
N GLN A 159 -3.15 -87.27 19.49
CA GLN A 159 -2.43 -86.04 19.81
C GLN A 159 -2.74 -84.93 18.80
N LYS A 160 -2.79 -85.25 17.50
CA LYS A 160 -3.16 -84.29 16.46
C LYS A 160 -4.60 -83.79 16.63
N GLN A 161 -5.55 -84.69 16.89
CA GLN A 161 -6.95 -84.33 17.14
C GLN A 161 -7.11 -83.42 18.37
N ILE A 162 -6.38 -83.71 19.46
CA ILE A 162 -6.37 -82.85 20.65
C ILE A 162 -5.81 -81.47 20.33
N ASN A 163 -4.69 -81.37 19.62
CA ASN A 163 -4.10 -80.08 19.26
C ASN A 163 -5.03 -79.24 18.37
N GLU A 164 -5.72 -79.88 17.42
CA GLU A 164 -6.72 -79.22 16.56
C GLU A 164 -7.92 -78.73 17.38
N ALA A 165 -8.45 -79.57 18.28
CA ALA A 165 -9.55 -79.20 19.17
C ALA A 165 -9.16 -78.07 20.16
N GLU A 166 -7.95 -78.10 20.72
CA GLU A 166 -7.41 -77.03 21.58
C GLU A 166 -7.33 -75.70 20.84
N SER A 167 -6.81 -75.72 19.60
CA SER A 167 -6.73 -74.52 18.75
C SER A 167 -8.11 -73.94 18.46
N ARG A 168 -9.11 -74.82 18.23
CA ARG A 168 -10.49 -74.39 17.97
C ARG A 168 -11.15 -73.81 19.22
N VAL A 169 -10.96 -74.43 20.39
CA VAL A 169 -11.44 -73.89 21.68
C VAL A 169 -10.84 -72.52 21.94
N GLN A 170 -9.53 -72.33 21.78
CA GLN A 170 -8.87 -71.03 21.94
C GLN A 170 -9.42 -69.96 20.98
N PHE A 171 -9.68 -70.33 19.73
CA PHE A 171 -10.28 -69.42 18.74
C PHE A 171 -11.71 -69.00 19.15
N LEU A 172 -12.53 -69.95 19.59
CA LEU A 172 -13.89 -69.70 20.04
C LEU A 172 -13.91 -68.85 21.33
N GLU A 173 -13.00 -69.11 22.28
CA GLU A 173 -12.82 -68.29 23.50
C GLU A 173 -12.49 -66.84 23.16
N LYS A 174 -11.51 -66.63 22.27
CA LYS A 174 -11.12 -65.28 21.83
C LYS A 174 -12.26 -64.57 21.10
N THR A 175 -12.99 -65.30 20.26
CA THR A 175 -14.13 -64.74 19.51
C THR A 175 -15.29 -64.39 20.45
N TYR A 176 -15.57 -65.24 21.43
CA TYR A 176 -16.59 -64.99 22.45
C TYR A 176 -16.24 -63.78 23.31
N ALA A 177 -14.99 -63.70 23.81
CA ALA A 177 -14.50 -62.56 24.60
C ALA A 177 -14.62 -61.24 23.84
N ASN A 178 -14.14 -61.18 22.59
CA ASN A 178 -14.29 -59.96 21.77
C ASN A 178 -15.76 -59.59 21.53
N LEU A 179 -16.63 -60.57 21.30
CA LEU A 179 -18.03 -60.29 21.03
C LEU A 179 -18.79 -59.83 22.29
N ARG A 180 -18.47 -60.40 23.44
CA ARG A 180 -19.08 -60.07 24.74
C ARG A 180 -18.51 -58.76 25.30
N ASP A 181 -17.21 -58.72 25.53
CA ASP A 181 -16.57 -57.68 26.34
C ASP A 181 -16.32 -56.41 25.52
N GLU A 182 -15.94 -56.51 24.25
CA GLU A 182 -15.74 -55.30 23.43
C GLU A 182 -17.04 -54.84 22.77
N ARG A 183 -17.72 -55.76 22.05
CA ARG A 183 -18.80 -55.35 21.15
C ARG A 183 -20.15 -55.19 21.84
N ILE A 184 -20.54 -56.10 22.74
CA ILE A 184 -21.82 -56.00 23.44
C ILE A 184 -21.76 -54.91 24.51
N GLU A 185 -20.73 -54.90 25.37
CA GLU A 185 -20.57 -53.83 26.37
C GLU A 185 -20.41 -52.45 25.72
N GLY A 186 -19.61 -52.34 24.65
CA GLY A 186 -19.48 -51.08 23.90
C GLY A 186 -20.80 -50.58 23.31
N LEU A 187 -21.66 -51.48 22.81
CA LEU A 187 -23.01 -51.11 22.35
C LEU A 187 -23.93 -50.73 23.52
N GLN A 188 -23.85 -51.41 24.66
CA GLN A 188 -24.63 -51.08 25.86
C GLN A 188 -24.25 -49.71 26.44
N ALA A 189 -22.96 -49.38 26.45
CA ALA A 189 -22.46 -48.07 26.85
C ALA A 189 -23.03 -46.96 25.95
N ARG A 190 -22.99 -47.14 24.62
CA ARG A 190 -23.58 -46.21 23.65
C ARG A 190 -25.09 -46.06 23.79
N ILE A 191 -25.81 -47.16 24.07
CA ILE A 191 -27.25 -47.11 24.34
C ILE A 191 -27.53 -46.29 25.61
N SER A 192 -26.76 -46.50 26.67
CA SER A 192 -26.90 -45.77 27.94
C SER A 192 -26.59 -44.29 27.77
N GLU A 193 -25.56 -43.95 26.99
CA GLU A 193 -25.23 -42.56 26.65
C GLU A 193 -26.32 -41.88 25.81
N ALA A 194 -26.87 -42.59 24.83
CA ALA A 194 -28.00 -42.11 24.04
C ALA A 194 -29.25 -41.91 24.91
N GLN A 195 -29.54 -42.82 25.83
CA GLN A 195 -30.64 -42.69 26.79
C GLN A 195 -30.44 -41.50 27.73
N ASN A 196 -29.23 -41.28 28.24
CA ASN A 196 -28.90 -40.10 29.05
C ASN A 196 -29.05 -38.80 28.25
N SER A 197 -28.65 -38.79 26.98
CA SER A 197 -28.84 -37.65 26.08
C SER A 197 -30.32 -37.36 25.84
N ILE A 198 -31.12 -38.39 25.58
CA ILE A 198 -32.58 -38.28 25.45
C ILE A 198 -33.19 -37.73 26.74
N LYS A 199 -32.76 -38.22 27.92
CA LYS A 199 -33.23 -37.75 29.22
C LYS A 199 -32.87 -36.28 29.46
N LYS A 200 -31.66 -35.85 29.12
CA LYS A 200 -31.25 -34.43 29.18
C LYS A 200 -32.10 -33.55 28.27
N ILE A 201 -32.36 -33.99 27.04
CA ILE A 201 -33.26 -33.28 26.10
C ILE A 201 -34.68 -33.23 26.65
N HIS A 202 -35.18 -34.29 27.27
CA HIS A 202 -36.50 -34.31 27.91
C HIS A 202 -36.58 -33.34 29.09
N GLN A 203 -35.55 -33.29 29.94
CA GLN A 203 -35.51 -32.35 31.08
C GLN A 203 -35.47 -30.89 30.64
N SER A 204 -34.73 -30.57 29.56
CA SER A 204 -34.63 -29.20 29.06
C SER A 204 -35.84 -28.76 28.22
N SER A 205 -36.44 -29.67 27.45
CA SER A 205 -37.58 -29.36 26.57
C SER A 205 -38.95 -29.50 27.23
N LYS A 206 -39.06 -30.23 28.36
CA LYS A 206 -40.34 -30.57 29.03
C LYS A 206 -41.36 -31.25 28.10
N MET A 207 -40.90 -31.97 27.08
CA MET A 207 -41.75 -32.68 26.12
C MET A 207 -41.62 -34.19 26.31
N ASP A 208 -42.77 -34.86 26.44
CA ASP A 208 -42.81 -36.26 26.88
C ASP A 208 -42.61 -37.27 25.74
N THR A 209 -42.74 -36.84 24.47
CA THR A 209 -42.66 -37.75 23.32
C THR A 209 -41.71 -37.26 22.21
N PRO A 210 -40.97 -38.17 21.55
CA PRO A 210 -40.12 -37.83 20.40
C PRO A 210 -40.88 -37.18 19.24
N ALA A 211 -42.13 -37.60 19.01
CA ALA A 211 -42.99 -37.05 17.96
C ALA A 211 -43.38 -35.59 18.26
N GLU A 212 -43.69 -35.28 19.52
CA GLU A 212 -43.99 -33.91 19.93
C GLU A 212 -42.76 -33.01 19.85
N TYR A 213 -41.60 -33.50 20.29
CA TYR A 213 -40.33 -32.78 20.15
C TYR A 213 -40.01 -32.48 18.68
N GLN A 214 -40.15 -33.45 17.79
CA GLN A 214 -39.90 -33.26 16.37
C GLN A 214 -40.87 -32.25 15.74
N ARG A 215 -42.15 -32.27 16.13
CA ARG A 215 -43.14 -31.28 15.68
C ARG A 215 -42.76 -29.87 16.14
N LYS A 216 -42.43 -29.71 17.43
CA LYS A 216 -42.06 -28.41 18.02
C LYS A 216 -40.73 -27.88 17.48
N LEU A 217 -39.77 -28.76 17.19
CA LEU A 217 -38.53 -28.39 16.51
C LEU A 217 -38.80 -27.85 15.10
N LYS A 218 -39.68 -28.51 14.33
CA LYS A 218 -40.11 -28.00 13.02
C LYS A 218 -40.84 -26.67 13.12
N GLU A 219 -41.70 -26.49 14.12
CA GLU A 219 -42.35 -25.20 14.39
C GLU A 219 -41.32 -24.11 14.69
N ARG A 220 -40.36 -24.40 15.58
CA ARG A 220 -39.27 -23.46 15.90
C ARG A 220 -38.47 -23.08 14.66
N GLN A 221 -38.01 -24.05 13.88
CA GLN A 221 -37.25 -23.82 12.65
C GLN A 221 -38.03 -22.95 11.64
N ARG A 222 -39.34 -23.18 11.49
CA ARG A 222 -40.19 -22.34 10.64
C ARG A 222 -40.31 -20.90 11.16
N VAL A 223 -40.43 -20.73 12.47
CA VAL A 223 -40.47 -19.39 13.09
C VAL A 223 -39.12 -18.70 12.96
N GLU A 224 -38.02 -19.40 13.19
CA GLU A 224 -36.64 -18.92 13.06
C GLU A 224 -36.36 -18.46 11.62
N GLN A 225 -36.82 -19.21 10.62
CA GLN A 225 -36.74 -18.82 9.22
C GLN A 225 -37.51 -17.52 8.95
N LYS A 226 -38.75 -17.39 9.43
CA LYS A 226 -39.55 -16.17 9.26
C LYS A 226 -38.92 -14.96 9.97
N ILE A 227 -38.33 -15.17 11.14
CA ILE A 227 -37.59 -14.13 11.86
C ILE A 227 -36.42 -13.66 11.00
N ASN A 228 -35.60 -14.58 10.47
CA ASN A 228 -34.46 -14.22 9.63
C ASN A 228 -34.85 -13.51 8.33
N GLU A 229 -35.94 -13.94 7.69
CA GLU A 229 -36.52 -13.27 6.52
C GLU A 229 -36.93 -11.83 6.87
N SER A 230 -37.63 -11.64 8.00
CA SER A 230 -38.08 -10.32 8.47
C SER A 230 -36.90 -9.42 8.85
N VAL A 231 -35.90 -9.96 9.54
CA VAL A 231 -34.64 -9.25 9.89
C VAL A 231 -33.92 -8.78 8.63
N THR A 232 -33.86 -9.62 7.59
CA THR A 232 -33.23 -9.26 6.31
C THR A 232 -33.94 -8.08 5.66
N VAL A 233 -35.26 -8.10 5.63
CA VAL A 233 -36.08 -7.01 5.09
C VAL A 233 -35.86 -5.72 5.88
N LEU A 234 -35.96 -5.77 7.22
CA LEU A 234 -35.76 -4.59 8.05
C LEU A 234 -34.34 -4.01 7.94
N THR A 235 -33.33 -4.88 7.85
CA THR A 235 -31.93 -4.47 7.62
C THR A 235 -31.76 -3.80 6.26
N SER A 236 -32.47 -4.25 5.22
CA SER A 236 -32.39 -3.62 3.89
C SER A 236 -32.98 -2.19 3.87
N PHE A 237 -34.04 -1.95 4.64
CA PHE A 237 -34.70 -0.63 4.70
C PHE A 237 -34.01 0.35 5.66
N PHE A 238 -33.52 -0.12 6.81
CA PHE A 238 -33.04 0.74 7.89
C PHE A 238 -31.52 0.61 8.16
N GLY A 239 -30.84 -0.32 7.49
CA GLY A 239 -29.45 -0.65 7.75
C GLY A 239 -29.26 -1.64 8.92
N PRO A 240 -28.00 -2.06 9.18
CA PRO A 240 -27.68 -3.02 10.23
C PRO A 240 -27.87 -2.42 11.62
N ALA A 241 -28.65 -3.11 12.47
CA ALA A 241 -28.88 -2.73 13.86
C ALA A 241 -27.92 -3.45 14.82
N SER A 242 -27.52 -2.76 15.88
CA SER A 242 -26.53 -3.25 16.84
C SER A 242 -27.21 -4.00 17.99
N GLY A 243 -26.59 -5.07 18.49
CA GLY A 243 -27.03 -5.76 19.71
C GLY A 243 -27.77 -7.08 19.49
N ASP A 244 -28.52 -7.50 20.51
CA ASP A 244 -29.39 -8.69 20.41
C ASP A 244 -30.67 -8.40 19.60
N LEU A 245 -31.46 -9.43 19.27
CA LEU A 245 -32.66 -9.25 18.44
C LEU A 245 -33.68 -8.27 19.06
N THR A 246 -33.72 -8.15 20.38
CA THR A 246 -34.65 -7.25 21.09
C THR A 246 -34.21 -5.79 20.92
N GLU A 247 -32.91 -5.54 21.09
CA GLU A 247 -32.29 -4.22 20.88
C GLU A 247 -32.39 -3.79 19.42
N GLN A 248 -32.22 -4.73 18.49
CA GLN A 248 -32.40 -4.49 17.05
C GLN A 248 -33.85 -4.13 16.72
N LEU A 249 -34.83 -4.86 17.26
CA LEU A 249 -36.24 -4.56 17.06
C LEU A 249 -36.62 -3.17 17.58
N GLN A 250 -36.11 -2.78 18.75
CA GLN A 250 -36.38 -1.45 19.32
C GLN A 250 -35.81 -0.32 18.45
N GLN A 251 -34.61 -0.51 17.87
CA GLN A 251 -34.02 0.45 16.93
C GLN A 251 -34.89 0.58 15.67
N TRP A 252 -35.27 -0.53 15.04
CA TRP A 252 -36.11 -0.50 13.84
C TRP A 252 -37.52 0.04 14.14
N GLU A 253 -38.11 -0.25 15.30
CA GLU A 253 -39.40 0.30 15.70
C GLU A 253 -39.35 1.82 15.85
N SER A 254 -38.26 2.37 16.39
CA SER A 254 -38.03 3.82 16.42
C SER A 254 -37.92 4.39 15.00
N SER A 255 -37.16 3.75 14.11
CA SER A 255 -37.03 4.22 12.72
C SER A 255 -38.37 4.20 11.96
N VAL A 256 -39.21 3.17 12.18
CA VAL A 256 -40.57 3.13 11.62
C VAL A 256 -41.45 4.21 12.24
N TYR A 257 -41.33 4.47 13.54
CA TYR A 257 -42.07 5.52 14.22
C TYR A 257 -41.72 6.91 13.68
N ASP A 258 -40.44 7.19 13.45
CA ASP A 258 -39.97 8.45 12.86
C ASP A 258 -40.54 8.67 11.45
N LEU A 259 -40.77 7.59 10.71
CA LEU A 259 -41.39 7.65 9.38
C LEU A 259 -42.91 7.81 9.41
N ARG A 260 -43.56 7.64 10.57
CA ARG A 260 -45.03 7.67 10.68
C ARG A 260 -45.62 9.03 10.34
N SER A 261 -44.90 10.12 10.58
CA SER A 261 -45.32 11.47 10.17
C SER A 261 -45.50 11.58 8.64
N TYR A 262 -44.75 10.79 7.87
CA TYR A 262 -44.79 10.80 6.41
C TYR A 262 -45.86 9.88 5.81
N GLN A 263 -46.61 9.14 6.65
CA GLN A 263 -47.63 8.19 6.19
C GLN A 263 -48.69 8.84 5.29
N SER A 264 -49.01 10.12 5.50
CA SER A 264 -50.00 10.85 4.69
C SER A 264 -49.40 11.76 3.62
N GLU A 265 -48.08 11.98 3.61
CA GLU A 265 -47.40 12.94 2.70
C GLU A 265 -47.48 12.52 1.23
N ALA A 266 -47.46 11.20 0.96
CA ALA A 266 -47.46 10.63 -0.38
C ALA A 266 -48.49 9.50 -0.53
N ALA A 267 -49.65 9.62 0.11
CA ALA A 267 -50.67 8.55 0.17
C ALA A 267 -51.18 8.07 -1.21
N ASN A 268 -51.04 8.90 -2.26
CA ASN A 268 -51.47 8.59 -3.63
C ASN A 268 -50.34 8.04 -4.52
N ILE A 269 -49.13 7.85 -3.98
CA ILE A 269 -47.96 7.38 -4.73
C ILE A 269 -47.66 5.96 -4.29
N ALA A 270 -47.82 5.00 -5.20
CA ALA A 270 -47.37 3.63 -4.97
C ALA A 270 -45.84 3.57 -5.04
N PHE A 271 -45.20 2.96 -4.03
CA PHE A 271 -43.76 2.75 -4.05
C PHE A 271 -43.38 1.78 -5.17
N GLU A 272 -42.56 2.24 -6.11
CA GLU A 272 -41.92 1.41 -7.13
C GLU A 272 -40.41 1.64 -7.11
N GLU A 273 -39.63 0.60 -6.81
CA GLU A 273 -38.16 0.65 -6.71
C GLU A 273 -37.50 1.26 -7.97
N LYS A 274 -38.06 0.94 -9.15
CA LYS A 274 -37.61 1.51 -10.43
C LYS A 274 -37.82 3.02 -10.49
N THR A 275 -38.96 3.54 -10.02
CA THR A 275 -39.24 4.97 -10.04
C THR A 275 -38.35 5.73 -9.06
N LEU A 276 -38.06 5.15 -7.89
CA LEU A 276 -37.12 5.71 -6.93
C LEU A 276 -35.70 5.77 -7.52
N ALA A 277 -35.23 4.70 -8.16
CA ALA A 277 -33.94 4.67 -8.83
C ALA A 277 -33.84 5.79 -9.89
N GLN A 278 -34.85 5.89 -10.76
CA GLN A 278 -34.89 6.95 -11.79
C GLN A 278 -34.90 8.36 -11.20
N ALA A 279 -35.70 8.62 -10.16
CA ALA A 279 -35.75 9.93 -9.52
C ALA A 279 -34.45 10.26 -8.77
N THR A 280 -33.75 9.25 -8.25
CA THR A 280 -32.45 9.41 -7.59
C THR A 280 -31.36 9.74 -8.61
N ASP A 281 -31.34 9.04 -9.75
CA ASP A 281 -30.44 9.33 -10.86
C ASP A 281 -30.68 10.76 -11.39
N GLU A 282 -31.94 11.15 -11.62
CA GLU A 282 -32.29 12.50 -12.07
C GLU A 282 -31.88 13.58 -11.06
N ARG A 283 -32.05 13.32 -9.75
CA ARG A 283 -31.57 14.21 -8.69
C ARG A 283 -30.05 14.37 -8.77
N ASP A 284 -29.31 13.28 -8.93
CA ASP A 284 -27.84 13.31 -8.94
C ASP A 284 -27.29 14.01 -10.19
N ASP A 285 -27.96 13.85 -11.34
CA ASP A 285 -27.68 14.60 -12.57
C ASP A 285 -27.94 16.10 -12.36
N LEU A 286 -29.09 16.48 -11.79
CA LEU A 286 -29.43 17.87 -11.49
C LEU A 286 -28.46 18.50 -10.47
N LEU A 287 -28.05 17.76 -9.45
CA LEU A 287 -27.04 18.22 -8.49
C LEU A 287 -25.70 18.46 -9.17
N SER A 288 -25.30 17.58 -10.09
CA SER A 288 -24.09 17.77 -10.90
C SER A 288 -24.19 19.01 -11.78
N GLU A 289 -25.35 19.26 -12.40
CA GLU A 289 -25.59 20.46 -13.21
C GLU A 289 -25.54 21.74 -12.35
N ILE A 290 -26.13 21.73 -11.16
CA ILE A 290 -26.08 22.86 -10.21
C ILE A 290 -24.63 23.17 -9.85
N GLN A 291 -23.81 22.16 -9.54
CA GLN A 291 -22.39 22.36 -9.22
C GLN A 291 -21.64 22.98 -10.40
N MET A 292 -21.88 22.49 -11.63
CA MET A 292 -21.28 23.04 -12.83
C MET A 292 -21.67 24.52 -13.04
N LEU A 293 -22.96 24.85 -12.92
CA LEU A 293 -23.46 26.23 -13.04
C LEU A 293 -22.89 27.15 -11.97
N GLN A 294 -22.75 26.67 -10.73
CA GLN A 294 -22.11 27.43 -9.64
C GLN A 294 -20.64 27.71 -9.94
N GLN A 295 -19.90 26.74 -10.48
CA GLN A 295 -18.52 26.95 -10.90
C GLN A 295 -18.43 27.98 -12.03
N GLN A 296 -19.27 27.88 -13.05
CA GLN A 296 -19.32 28.86 -14.15
C GLN A 296 -19.63 30.27 -13.64
N LEU A 297 -20.57 30.39 -12.70
CA LEU A 297 -20.93 31.67 -12.09
C LEU A 297 -19.78 32.24 -11.24
N HIS A 298 -19.02 31.39 -10.54
CA HIS A 298 -17.82 31.80 -9.83
C HIS A 298 -16.74 32.32 -10.78
N GLU A 299 -16.45 31.60 -11.87
CA GLU A 299 -15.50 32.04 -12.90
C GLU A 299 -15.91 33.39 -13.51
N PHE A 300 -17.20 33.58 -13.79
CA PHE A 300 -17.73 34.85 -14.28
C PHE A 300 -17.51 35.99 -13.29
N ARG A 301 -17.79 35.77 -12.00
CA ARG A 301 -17.54 36.75 -10.94
C ARG A 301 -16.06 37.13 -10.81
N THR A 302 -15.16 36.16 -10.95
CA THR A 302 -13.71 36.42 -10.92
C THR A 302 -13.28 37.29 -12.10
N ARG A 303 -13.81 37.03 -13.31
CA ARG A 303 -13.55 37.88 -14.48
C ARG A 303 -14.08 39.30 -14.31
N LEU A 304 -15.28 39.46 -13.73
CA LEU A 304 -15.83 40.78 -13.40
C LEU A 304 -14.92 41.54 -12.43
N GLY A 305 -14.43 40.88 -11.38
CA GLY A 305 -13.51 41.47 -10.42
C GLY A 305 -12.18 41.92 -11.04
N ASP A 306 -11.66 41.19 -12.04
CA ASP A 306 -10.45 41.62 -12.75
C ASP A 306 -10.69 42.86 -13.64
N ILE A 307 -11.84 42.91 -14.32
CA ILE A 307 -12.25 44.10 -15.10
C ILE A 307 -12.39 45.32 -14.18
N GLU A 308 -13.06 45.14 -13.03
CA GLU A 308 -13.23 46.17 -12.01
C GLU A 308 -11.88 46.72 -11.53
N ARG A 309 -10.99 45.82 -11.11
CA ARG A 309 -9.65 46.18 -10.63
C ARG A 309 -8.89 46.99 -11.68
N ARG A 310 -8.86 46.51 -12.93
CA ARG A 310 -8.15 47.18 -14.02
C ARG A 310 -8.76 48.54 -14.37
N ALA A 311 -10.07 48.68 -14.30
CA ALA A 311 -10.73 49.96 -14.52
C ALA A 311 -10.38 50.97 -13.40
N TYR A 312 -10.34 50.52 -12.14
CA TYR A 312 -10.00 51.37 -10.99
C TYR A 312 -8.53 51.74 -10.87
N GLU A 313 -7.63 51.00 -11.52
CA GLU A 313 -6.23 51.42 -11.70
C GLU A 313 -6.08 52.63 -12.62
N VAL A 314 -7.01 52.84 -13.56
CA VAL A 314 -6.90 53.86 -14.60
C VAL A 314 -7.81 55.06 -14.37
N VAL A 315 -9.07 54.83 -13.98
CA VAL A 315 -10.14 55.80 -14.25
C VAL A 315 -10.69 56.53 -13.02
N LEU A 316 -10.50 56.06 -11.78
CA LEU A 316 -11.35 56.57 -10.68
C LEU A 316 -10.61 56.97 -9.39
N PRO A 317 -10.88 58.20 -8.87
CA PRO A 317 -10.70 58.52 -7.45
C PRO A 317 -11.40 57.47 -6.59
N GLU A 318 -10.93 57.24 -5.37
CA GLU A 318 -11.49 56.21 -4.49
C GLU A 318 -13.00 56.36 -4.24
N GLU A 319 -13.50 57.60 -4.33
CA GLU A 319 -14.89 57.98 -4.06
C GLU A 319 -15.91 57.48 -5.11
N ASP A 320 -15.48 57.22 -6.35
CA ASP A 320 -16.37 56.79 -7.44
C ASP A 320 -16.36 55.27 -7.69
N ARG A 321 -15.72 54.50 -6.79
CA ARG A 321 -15.61 53.04 -6.91
C ARG A 321 -16.89 52.36 -6.40
N PHE A 322 -17.48 51.51 -7.23
CA PHE A 322 -18.63 50.66 -6.88
C PHE A 322 -18.40 49.18 -7.25
N PRO A 323 -18.92 48.22 -6.50
CA PRO A 323 -18.71 46.82 -6.82
C PRO A 323 -19.47 46.44 -8.11
N SER A 324 -18.76 45.90 -9.10
CA SER A 324 -19.36 45.43 -10.36
C SER A 324 -19.80 43.98 -10.24
N ARG A 325 -21.07 43.78 -9.87
CA ARG A 325 -21.66 42.45 -9.64
C ARG A 325 -22.70 42.06 -10.67
N THR A 326 -23.24 43.04 -11.39
CA THR A 326 -24.30 42.89 -12.37
C THR A 326 -23.88 43.40 -13.74
N LEU A 327 -24.62 43.00 -14.76
CA LEU A 327 -24.45 43.54 -16.12
C LEU A 327 -24.74 45.04 -16.17
N SER A 328 -25.61 45.55 -15.30
CA SER A 328 -25.89 46.99 -15.19
C SER A 328 -24.65 47.75 -14.74
N ASP A 329 -23.95 47.20 -13.74
CA ASP A 329 -22.73 47.82 -13.19
C ASP A 329 -21.63 47.86 -14.25
N LEU A 330 -21.48 46.81 -15.06
CA LEU A 330 -20.54 46.80 -16.19
C LEU A 330 -20.88 47.85 -17.25
N LYS A 331 -22.17 48.07 -17.56
CA LYS A 331 -22.57 49.11 -18.51
C LYS A 331 -22.29 50.50 -17.98
N GLN A 332 -22.48 50.71 -16.68
CA GLN A 332 -22.12 51.97 -16.03
C GLN A 332 -20.61 52.19 -16.07
N LEU A 333 -19.82 51.16 -15.77
CA LEU A 333 -18.36 51.20 -15.87
C LEU A 333 -17.90 51.52 -17.30
N ASP A 334 -18.47 50.87 -18.33
CA ASP A 334 -18.19 51.17 -19.74
C ASP A 334 -18.48 52.63 -20.11
N HIS A 335 -19.62 53.16 -19.63
CA HIS A 335 -19.96 54.57 -19.85
C HIS A 335 -18.93 55.51 -19.20
N MET A 336 -18.53 55.24 -17.96
CA MET A 336 -17.54 56.04 -17.24
C MET A 336 -16.16 55.99 -17.91
N LEU A 337 -15.72 54.81 -18.36
CA LEU A 337 -14.47 54.65 -19.10
C LEU A 337 -14.50 55.48 -20.40
N LYS A 338 -15.61 55.45 -21.15
CA LYS A 338 -15.77 56.24 -22.38
C LYS A 338 -15.75 57.74 -22.11
N GLN A 339 -16.43 58.18 -21.06
CA GLN A 339 -16.42 59.58 -20.66
C GLN A 339 -15.01 60.04 -20.26
N PHE A 340 -14.30 59.24 -19.47
CA PHE A 340 -12.92 59.53 -19.08
C PHE A 340 -11.97 59.67 -20.29
N ILE A 341 -12.08 58.77 -21.28
CA ILE A 341 -11.30 58.84 -22.51
C ILE A 341 -11.60 60.15 -23.25
N SER A 342 -12.89 60.43 -23.49
CA SER A 342 -13.33 61.65 -24.18
C SER A 342 -12.84 62.92 -23.48
N ASP A 343 -12.98 63.01 -22.15
CA ASP A 343 -12.54 64.17 -21.36
C ASP A 343 -11.03 64.34 -21.38
N THR A 344 -10.28 63.25 -21.43
CA THR A 344 -8.81 63.26 -21.50
C THR A 344 -8.34 63.70 -22.88
N GLU A 345 -8.93 63.19 -23.95
CA GLU A 345 -8.64 63.58 -25.33
C GLU A 345 -8.97 65.07 -25.57
N MET A 346 -10.12 65.55 -25.08
CA MET A 346 -10.48 66.96 -25.13
C MET A 346 -9.46 67.84 -24.39
N ARG A 347 -9.07 67.46 -23.18
CA ARG A 347 -8.04 68.20 -22.42
C ARG A 347 -6.71 68.23 -23.16
N GLN A 348 -6.27 67.11 -23.71
CA GLN A 348 -5.04 67.05 -24.51
C GLN A 348 -5.11 67.97 -25.73
N HIS A 349 -6.22 67.92 -26.47
CA HIS A 349 -6.44 68.78 -27.63
C HIS A 349 -6.40 70.27 -27.26
N ASN A 350 -7.10 70.64 -26.18
CA ASN A 350 -7.14 72.03 -25.70
C ASN A 350 -5.75 72.51 -25.28
N VAL A 351 -5.00 71.72 -24.50
CA VAL A 351 -3.63 72.07 -24.08
C VAL A 351 -2.72 72.26 -25.29
N ARG A 352 -2.77 71.34 -26.26
CA ARG A 352 -1.96 71.44 -27.48
C ARG A 352 -2.31 72.67 -28.31
N THR A 353 -3.59 72.98 -28.41
CA THR A 353 -4.06 74.19 -29.11
C THR A 353 -3.56 75.45 -28.42
N SER A 354 -3.64 75.51 -27.08
CA SER A 354 -3.10 76.63 -26.31
C SER A 354 -1.58 76.80 -26.52
N ILE A 355 -0.81 75.70 -26.50
CA ILE A 355 0.63 75.75 -26.78
C ILE A 355 0.89 76.35 -28.16
N ASN A 356 0.21 75.87 -29.20
CA ASN A 356 0.37 76.39 -30.55
C ASN A 356 0.04 77.90 -30.64
N ILE A 357 -1.02 78.35 -29.97
CA ILE A 357 -1.40 79.77 -29.92
C ILE A 357 -0.28 80.60 -29.25
N PHE A 358 0.27 80.13 -28.12
CA PHE A 358 1.35 80.83 -27.44
C PHE A 358 2.63 80.89 -28.27
N GLU A 359 3.00 79.80 -28.95
CA GLU A 359 4.15 79.77 -29.87
C GLU A 359 3.96 80.73 -31.05
N GLU A 360 2.74 80.83 -31.58
CA GLU A 360 2.40 81.77 -32.65
C GLU A 360 2.51 83.23 -32.18
N ILE A 361 1.92 83.57 -31.02
CA ILE A 361 2.04 84.91 -30.41
C ILE A 361 3.51 85.26 -30.17
N GLU A 362 4.30 84.32 -29.63
CA GLU A 362 5.71 84.55 -29.37
C GLU A 362 6.50 84.83 -30.67
N ARG A 363 6.22 84.07 -31.73
CA ARG A 363 6.82 84.29 -33.06
C ARG A 363 6.48 85.68 -33.60
N GLU A 364 5.20 86.06 -33.56
CA GLU A 364 4.75 87.38 -34.02
C GLU A 364 5.39 88.53 -33.24
N GLU A 365 5.49 88.43 -31.91
CA GLU A 365 6.15 89.45 -31.09
C GLU A 365 7.66 89.54 -31.35
N ARG A 366 8.34 88.41 -31.53
CA ARG A 366 9.76 88.38 -31.91
C ARG A 366 9.98 89.04 -33.28
N GLU A 367 9.09 88.84 -34.25
CA GLU A 367 9.16 89.50 -35.56
C GLU A 367 8.95 91.02 -35.44
N LYS A 368 7.93 91.47 -34.68
CA LYS A 368 7.68 92.90 -34.44
C LYS A 368 8.89 93.60 -33.79
N ILE A 369 9.54 92.95 -32.83
CA ILE A 369 10.76 93.48 -32.21
C ILE A 369 11.89 93.52 -33.24
N ARG A 370 12.13 92.45 -33.99
CA ARG A 370 13.20 92.40 -35.00
C ARG A 370 13.11 93.52 -36.02
N GLU A 371 11.90 93.87 -36.49
CA GLU A 371 11.71 94.97 -37.46
C GLU A 371 12.08 96.36 -36.92
N LEU A 372 12.13 96.56 -35.59
CA LEU A 372 12.56 97.83 -35.00
C LEU A 372 14.08 98.03 -35.03
N PHE A 373 14.84 96.95 -35.14
CA PHE A 373 16.30 96.92 -35.06
C PHE A 373 16.92 96.43 -36.38
N GLY A 374 18.23 96.55 -36.51
CA GLY A 374 19.00 96.14 -37.68
C GLY A 374 19.44 97.31 -38.55
N GLU A 375 20.16 96.99 -39.62
CA GLU A 375 20.69 97.97 -40.56
C GLU A 375 19.55 98.69 -41.31
N GLY A 376 19.62 100.02 -41.38
CA GLY A 376 18.58 100.85 -42.00
C GLY A 376 17.29 100.99 -41.19
N SER A 377 17.17 100.33 -40.04
CA SER A 377 16.02 100.49 -39.14
C SER A 377 15.92 101.93 -38.61
N ARG A 378 14.73 102.34 -38.19
CA ARG A 378 14.48 103.69 -37.65
C ARG A 378 15.35 103.99 -36.42
N ILE A 379 15.55 102.99 -35.54
CA ILE A 379 16.43 103.11 -34.37
C ILE A 379 17.87 103.36 -34.81
N SER A 380 18.39 102.56 -35.75
CA SER A 380 19.75 102.73 -36.28
C SER A 380 19.95 104.10 -36.94
N ASN A 381 18.97 104.57 -37.73
CA ASN A 381 19.06 105.87 -38.40
C ASN A 381 19.10 107.03 -37.41
N ILE A 382 18.18 107.05 -36.44
CA ILE A 382 18.14 108.07 -35.39
C ILE A 382 19.43 108.03 -34.56
N TYR A 383 19.86 106.84 -34.13
CA TYR A 383 21.03 106.69 -33.28
C TYR A 383 22.33 107.09 -34.01
N SER A 384 22.45 106.73 -35.29
CA SER A 384 23.56 107.15 -36.14
C SER A 384 23.58 108.67 -36.33
N GLU A 385 22.43 109.31 -36.52
CA GLU A 385 22.33 110.76 -36.71
C GLU A 385 22.74 111.54 -35.45
N ILE A 386 22.21 111.20 -34.27
CA ILE A 386 22.54 111.90 -33.01
C ILE A 386 23.95 111.59 -32.48
N THR A 387 24.61 110.56 -33.02
CA THR A 387 25.99 110.17 -32.64
C THR A 387 27.03 110.51 -33.70
N ASP A 388 26.68 111.32 -34.71
CA ASP A 388 27.59 111.75 -35.77
C ASP A 388 28.22 110.55 -36.52
N ALA A 389 27.38 109.55 -36.83
CA ALA A 389 27.71 108.27 -37.47
C ALA A 389 28.68 107.37 -36.68
N LEU A 390 28.93 107.64 -35.39
CA LEU A 390 29.78 106.79 -34.55
C LEU A 390 29.17 105.40 -34.33
N TYR A 391 27.84 105.30 -34.25
CA TYR A 391 27.12 104.04 -34.04
C TYR A 391 26.10 103.81 -35.16
N PRO A 392 26.53 103.32 -36.33
CA PRO A 392 25.68 103.23 -37.52
C PRO A 392 24.55 102.20 -37.42
N VAL A 393 24.69 101.16 -36.60
CA VAL A 393 23.69 100.07 -36.55
C VAL A 393 23.44 99.60 -35.11
N VAL A 394 22.16 99.46 -34.77
CA VAL A 394 21.67 98.84 -33.54
C VAL A 394 20.94 97.54 -33.90
N HIS A 395 21.43 96.41 -33.42
CA HIS A 395 20.91 95.08 -33.67
C HIS A 395 20.13 94.55 -32.46
N TYR A 396 19.18 93.65 -32.72
CA TYR A 396 18.55 92.83 -31.70
C TYR A 396 19.02 91.38 -31.86
N ASP A 397 19.68 90.86 -30.83
CA ASP A 397 20.07 89.48 -30.72
C ASP A 397 18.89 88.67 -30.17
N ALA A 398 18.28 87.85 -31.02
CA ALA A 398 17.10 87.09 -30.68
C ALA A 398 17.38 85.85 -29.82
N ASP A 399 18.64 85.37 -29.80
CA ASP A 399 19.04 84.21 -29.02
C ASP A 399 19.32 84.62 -27.57
N GLU A 400 19.96 85.78 -27.38
CA GLU A 400 20.24 86.34 -26.06
C GLU A 400 19.18 87.36 -25.58
N SER A 401 18.15 87.63 -26.39
CA SER A 401 17.10 88.63 -26.14
C SER A 401 17.66 90.01 -25.78
N GLY A 402 18.71 90.46 -26.47
CA GLY A 402 19.50 91.64 -26.08
C GLY A 402 19.84 92.58 -27.23
N ILE A 403 20.00 93.88 -26.93
CA ILE A 403 20.42 94.89 -27.91
C ILE A 403 21.96 94.86 -28.07
N ARG A 404 22.45 94.95 -29.31
CA ARG A 404 23.87 95.03 -29.66
C ARG A 404 24.11 96.24 -30.54
N ILE A 405 25.15 97.03 -30.25
CA ILE A 405 25.47 98.25 -31.00
C ILE A 405 26.71 98.01 -31.83
N GLN A 406 26.66 98.27 -33.13
CA GLN A 406 27.82 98.30 -33.99
C GLN A 406 28.40 99.71 -34.02
N ARG A 407 29.66 99.85 -33.65
CA ARG A 407 30.42 101.09 -33.80
C ARG A 407 30.99 101.20 -35.21
N SER A 408 31.32 102.41 -35.66
CA SER A 408 31.86 102.70 -37.00
C SER A 408 33.14 101.94 -37.36
N ASP A 409 33.90 101.45 -36.37
CA ASP A 409 35.06 100.57 -36.57
C ASP A 409 34.70 99.07 -36.69
N GLY A 410 33.40 98.75 -36.77
CA GLY A 410 32.86 97.40 -36.91
C GLY A 410 32.73 96.61 -35.61
N LYS A 411 33.16 97.16 -34.45
CA LYS A 411 33.05 96.45 -33.17
C LYS A 411 31.61 96.41 -32.68
N LYS A 412 31.17 95.23 -32.21
CA LYS A 412 29.89 95.05 -31.52
C LYS A 412 30.07 95.30 -30.02
N LEU A 413 29.23 96.18 -29.48
CA LEU A 413 29.24 96.62 -28.09
C LEU A 413 27.92 96.28 -27.40
N LEU A 414 27.98 96.05 -26.09
CA LEU A 414 26.80 96.02 -25.23
C LEU A 414 26.37 97.45 -24.90
N PRO A 415 25.07 97.70 -24.65
CA PRO A 415 24.61 98.99 -24.15
C PRO A 415 25.34 99.44 -22.88
N SER A 416 25.69 98.50 -21.99
CA SER A 416 26.42 98.76 -20.75
C SER A 416 27.87 99.24 -20.95
N TRP A 417 28.42 99.13 -22.17
CA TRP A 417 29.77 99.60 -22.51
C TRP A 417 29.77 101.00 -23.14
N LEU A 418 28.59 101.58 -23.37
CA LEU A 418 28.45 102.94 -23.87
C LEU A 418 28.74 103.96 -22.77
N SER A 419 29.17 105.16 -23.15
CA SER A 419 29.18 106.27 -22.20
C SER A 419 27.74 106.58 -21.77
N SER A 420 27.58 107.20 -20.61
CA SER A 420 26.26 107.54 -20.07
C SER A 420 25.42 108.39 -21.05
N GLY A 421 26.03 109.35 -21.76
CA GLY A 421 25.35 110.13 -22.80
C GLY A 421 24.98 109.32 -24.05
N ALA A 422 25.86 108.41 -24.50
CA ALA A 422 25.57 107.54 -25.65
C ALA A 422 24.50 106.49 -25.32
N TYR A 423 24.40 106.08 -24.06
CA TYR A 423 23.33 105.20 -23.57
C TYR A 423 21.98 105.94 -23.53
N ASP A 424 21.94 107.17 -23.00
CA ASP A 424 20.72 107.99 -22.98
C ASP A 424 20.22 108.28 -24.41
N GLN A 425 21.14 108.53 -25.34
CA GLN A 425 20.87 108.68 -26.77
C GLN A 425 20.27 107.43 -27.41
N LEU A 426 20.80 106.25 -27.08
CA LEU A 426 20.25 104.97 -27.57
C LEU A 426 18.82 104.79 -27.06
N TYR A 427 18.61 105.07 -25.77
CA TYR A 427 17.31 104.97 -25.13
C TYR A 427 16.29 105.93 -25.75
N PHE A 428 16.71 107.15 -26.05
CA PHE A 428 15.92 108.13 -26.80
C PHE A 428 15.56 107.62 -28.20
N ALA A 429 16.54 107.12 -28.98
CA ALA A 429 16.31 106.58 -30.32
C ALA A 429 15.29 105.43 -30.35
N VAL A 430 15.40 104.50 -29.39
CA VAL A 430 14.45 103.39 -29.21
C VAL A 430 13.05 103.92 -28.91
N ARG A 431 12.91 104.89 -27.99
CA ARG A 431 11.60 105.46 -27.61
C ARG A 431 10.91 106.20 -28.75
N ILE A 432 11.66 106.99 -29.53
CA ILE A 432 11.09 107.68 -30.69
C ILE A 432 10.61 106.67 -31.73
N ALA A 433 11.46 105.71 -32.12
CA ALA A 433 11.10 104.72 -33.12
C ALA A 433 9.92 103.83 -32.67
N LEU A 434 9.86 103.49 -31.38
CA LEU A 434 8.75 102.74 -30.81
C LEU A 434 7.45 103.57 -30.81
N GLY A 435 7.51 104.84 -30.39
CA GLY A 435 6.37 105.75 -30.46
C GLY A 435 5.84 105.89 -31.88
N GLU A 436 6.73 106.07 -32.86
CA GLU A 436 6.39 106.12 -34.27
C GLU A 436 5.73 104.84 -34.78
N ARG A 437 6.23 103.67 -34.38
CA ARG A 437 5.67 102.38 -34.77
C ARG A 437 4.31 102.09 -34.13
N LEU A 438 4.13 102.45 -32.85
CA LEU A 438 2.90 102.18 -32.11
C LEU A 438 1.74 103.06 -32.59
N LEU A 439 2.01 104.34 -32.85
CA LEU A 439 0.99 105.32 -33.20
C LEU A 439 0.80 105.46 -34.71
N GLN A 440 1.75 104.99 -35.53
CA GLN A 440 1.69 104.97 -37.00
C GLN A 440 1.19 106.30 -37.61
N SER A 441 -0.11 106.37 -37.92
CA SER A 441 -0.80 107.51 -38.54
C SER A 441 -1.41 108.51 -37.55
N GLU A 442 -1.67 108.11 -36.30
CA GLU A 442 -2.22 108.96 -35.25
C GLU A 442 -1.07 109.62 -34.45
N LYS A 443 -0.40 110.60 -35.07
CA LYS A 443 0.73 111.31 -34.44
C LYS A 443 0.32 111.87 -33.08
N GLY A 444 1.09 111.50 -32.05
CA GLY A 444 0.84 111.90 -30.67
C GLY A 444 1.77 113.03 -30.22
N PHE A 445 2.06 113.05 -28.92
CA PHE A 445 3.01 113.98 -28.33
C PHE A 445 4.10 113.25 -27.53
N PHE A 446 5.30 113.79 -27.52
CA PHE A 446 6.39 113.38 -26.63
C PHE A 446 6.54 114.40 -25.50
N ILE A 447 6.63 113.91 -24.26
CA ILE A 447 7.04 114.69 -23.10
C ILE A 447 8.47 114.29 -22.77
N LEU A 448 9.39 115.25 -22.83
CA LEU A 448 10.80 115.06 -22.63
C LEU A 448 11.27 115.95 -21.48
N ASP A 449 11.76 115.34 -20.40
CA ASP A 449 12.33 116.04 -19.25
C ASP A 449 13.85 115.92 -19.29
N ASP A 450 14.52 117.00 -19.69
CA ASP A 450 15.98 117.10 -19.88
C ASP A 450 16.63 115.88 -20.61
N PRO A 451 16.09 115.46 -21.77
CA PRO A 451 16.54 114.22 -22.45
C PRO A 451 18.02 114.28 -22.90
N PHE A 452 18.60 115.47 -23.00
CA PHE A 452 19.96 115.73 -23.51
C PHE A 452 20.88 116.34 -22.45
N LEU A 453 20.60 116.10 -21.15
CA LEU A 453 21.38 116.62 -20.03
C LEU A 453 22.89 116.37 -20.16
N LYS A 454 23.29 115.21 -20.69
CA LYS A 454 24.70 114.79 -20.81
C LYS A 454 25.35 115.08 -22.18
N SER A 455 24.65 115.79 -23.06
CA SER A 455 25.15 116.13 -24.39
C SER A 455 26.06 117.36 -24.36
N ASP A 456 27.14 117.33 -25.15
CA ASP A 456 27.93 118.53 -25.46
C ASP A 456 27.17 119.46 -26.44
N SER A 457 27.64 120.69 -26.60
CA SER A 457 26.96 121.72 -27.42
C SER A 457 26.74 121.31 -28.88
N LYS A 458 27.65 120.54 -29.48
CA LYS A 458 27.51 120.07 -30.87
C LYS A 458 26.39 119.03 -30.96
N ARG A 459 26.42 118.04 -30.07
CA ARG A 459 25.41 116.97 -30.00
C ARG A 459 24.03 117.52 -29.63
N LEU A 460 23.98 118.45 -28.69
CA LEU A 460 22.75 119.10 -28.26
C LEU A 460 22.04 119.75 -29.46
N ARG A 461 22.78 120.50 -30.29
CA ARG A 461 22.24 121.08 -31.52
C ARG A 461 21.66 120.02 -32.46
N GLN A 462 22.45 118.98 -32.78
CA GLN A 462 21.99 117.89 -33.67
C GLN A 462 20.72 117.20 -33.16
N GLN A 463 20.63 116.97 -31.85
CA GLN A 463 19.48 116.34 -31.21
C GLN A 463 18.24 117.24 -31.19
N LEU A 464 18.42 118.55 -30.96
CA LEU A 464 17.33 119.52 -31.00
C LEU A 464 16.82 119.73 -32.43
N ASP A 465 17.73 119.80 -33.42
CA ASP A 465 17.37 119.86 -34.84
C ASP A 465 16.56 118.63 -35.25
N MET A 466 16.94 117.45 -34.79
CA MET A 466 16.17 116.22 -34.99
C MET A 466 14.76 116.30 -34.38
N LEU A 467 14.62 116.79 -33.14
CA LEU A 467 13.29 116.99 -32.54
C LEU A 467 12.44 117.94 -33.38
N VAL A 468 13.03 119.00 -33.92
CA VAL A 468 12.35 119.92 -34.82
C VAL A 468 11.87 119.20 -36.10
N GLU A 469 12.71 118.34 -36.69
CA GLU A 469 12.30 117.54 -37.85
C GLU A 469 11.18 116.54 -37.52
N ILE A 470 11.22 115.90 -36.35
CA ILE A 470 10.14 115.03 -35.86
C ILE A 470 8.85 115.86 -35.68
N SER A 471 8.96 117.08 -35.15
CA SER A 471 7.82 118.00 -35.00
C SER A 471 7.19 118.37 -36.34
N LYS A 472 8.01 118.67 -37.36
CA LYS A 472 7.54 118.94 -38.73
C LYS A 472 6.80 117.75 -39.36
N GLN A 473 7.08 116.53 -38.90
CA GLN A 473 6.37 115.32 -39.33
C GLN A 473 5.01 115.13 -38.63
N GLY A 474 4.58 116.09 -37.82
CA GLY A 474 3.27 116.15 -37.17
C GLY A 474 3.25 115.73 -35.70
N TRP A 475 4.41 115.44 -35.09
CA TRP A 475 4.50 115.13 -33.67
C TRP A 475 4.53 116.38 -32.82
N GLN A 476 3.79 116.40 -31.71
CA GLN A 476 3.95 117.48 -30.73
C GLN A 476 5.07 117.12 -29.74
N ILE A 477 5.93 118.08 -29.39
CA ILE A 477 7.03 117.84 -28.46
C ILE A 477 6.96 118.88 -27.34
N LEU A 478 6.80 118.39 -26.11
CA LEU A 478 6.88 119.18 -24.89
C LEU A 478 8.24 118.91 -24.26
N TYR A 479 9.13 119.89 -24.31
CA TYR A 479 10.51 119.78 -23.86
C TYR A 479 10.70 120.64 -22.60
N PHE A 480 11.07 119.99 -21.49
CA PHE A 480 11.40 120.64 -20.23
C PHE A 480 12.92 120.63 -20.05
N SER A 481 13.47 121.78 -19.65
CA SER A 481 14.90 121.92 -19.38
C SER A 481 15.21 123.07 -18.46
N ALA A 482 16.23 122.89 -17.63
CA ALA A 482 16.81 123.94 -16.79
C ALA A 482 18.04 124.63 -17.42
N LYS A 483 18.44 124.27 -18.65
CA LYS A 483 19.61 124.83 -19.34
C LYS A 483 19.27 125.97 -20.30
N ASP A 484 19.85 127.14 -20.07
CA ASP A 484 19.82 128.28 -21.01
C ASP A 484 20.44 127.93 -22.38
N GLU A 485 21.36 126.97 -22.41
CA GLU A 485 22.00 126.47 -23.64
C GLU A 485 20.97 125.88 -24.63
N VAL A 486 19.89 125.28 -24.14
CA VAL A 486 18.80 124.76 -24.99
C VAL A 486 18.06 125.91 -25.67
N VAL A 487 17.71 126.95 -24.90
CA VAL A 487 17.01 128.14 -25.42
C VAL A 487 17.88 128.81 -26.48
N SER A 488 19.15 129.08 -26.15
CA SER A 488 20.08 129.72 -27.09
C SER A 488 20.31 128.92 -28.37
N THR A 489 20.26 127.59 -28.30
CA THR A 489 20.38 126.72 -29.49
C THR A 489 19.11 126.76 -30.35
N LEU A 490 17.93 126.91 -29.74
CA LEU A 490 16.64 126.97 -30.43
C LEU A 490 16.19 128.38 -30.84
N ASN A 491 16.97 129.44 -30.53
CA ASN A 491 16.60 130.84 -30.80
C ASN A 491 16.03 131.07 -32.21
N HIS A 492 16.63 130.51 -33.25
CA HIS A 492 16.14 130.65 -34.62
C HIS A 492 14.74 130.03 -34.84
N HIS A 493 14.46 128.90 -34.17
CA HIS A 493 13.16 128.23 -34.22
C HIS A 493 12.11 128.92 -33.34
N ILE A 494 12.53 129.60 -32.27
CA ILE A 494 11.68 130.44 -31.44
C ILE A 494 11.27 131.70 -32.22
N ASP A 495 12.24 132.39 -32.83
CA ASP A 495 12.00 133.61 -33.61
C ASP A 495 11.09 133.36 -34.83
N SER A 496 11.20 132.18 -35.45
CA SER A 496 10.32 131.77 -36.56
C SER A 496 8.93 131.29 -36.13
N GLY A 497 8.66 131.21 -34.81
CA GLY A 497 7.39 130.76 -34.25
C GLY A 497 7.17 129.25 -34.30
N LEU A 498 8.18 128.46 -34.69
CA LEU A 498 8.09 126.99 -34.73
C LEU A 498 8.17 126.37 -33.33
N VAL A 499 8.87 127.03 -32.40
CA VAL A 499 9.00 126.62 -31.00
C VAL A 499 8.38 127.69 -30.10
N ALA A 500 7.43 127.31 -29.26
CA ALA A 500 6.88 128.17 -28.24
C ALA A 500 7.71 128.01 -26.94
N LEU A 501 8.43 129.07 -26.56
CA LEU A 501 9.14 129.11 -25.28
C LEU A 501 8.18 129.57 -24.17
N GLN A 502 8.11 128.79 -23.09
CA GLN A 502 7.38 129.16 -21.88
C GLN A 502 8.32 129.05 -20.68
N GLU A 503 8.62 130.17 -20.04
CA GLU A 503 9.38 130.19 -18.79
C GLU A 503 8.47 129.76 -17.64
N ALA A 504 8.94 128.80 -16.84
CA ALA A 504 8.26 128.42 -15.61
C ALA A 504 8.35 129.59 -14.62
N PRO A 505 7.29 129.89 -13.85
CA PRO A 505 7.34 130.94 -12.83
C PRO A 505 8.45 130.64 -11.82
N GLN A 506 9.23 131.66 -11.44
CA GLN A 506 10.24 131.52 -10.40
C GLN A 506 9.57 131.10 -9.08
N VAL A 507 9.92 129.90 -8.61
CA VAL A 507 9.52 129.43 -7.29
C VAL A 507 10.58 129.89 -6.30
N ASP A 508 10.25 130.90 -5.50
CA ASP A 508 11.06 131.27 -4.34
C ASP A 508 11.03 130.11 -3.34
N TYR A 509 12.05 129.26 -3.37
CA TYR A 509 12.27 128.28 -2.31
C TYR A 509 12.65 129.07 -1.05
N LYS A 510 11.67 129.32 -0.18
CA LYS A 510 11.95 129.66 1.21
C LYS A 510 12.67 128.46 1.83
N VAL A 511 14.00 128.55 1.87
CA VAL A 511 14.82 127.70 2.72
C VAL A 511 14.51 128.15 4.14
N ASP A 512 13.61 127.44 4.82
CA ASP A 512 13.48 127.57 6.26
C ASP A 512 14.83 127.15 6.87
N ALA A 513 15.46 128.12 7.52
CA ALA A 513 16.85 128.11 7.97
C ALA A 513 17.16 127.07 9.06
#